data_AF-A0AAW8T3E2-F1
#
_entry.id   AF-A0AAW8T3E2-F1
#
_cell.length_a   1.000
_cell.length_b   1.000
_cell.length_c   1.000
_cell.angle_alpha   90.00
_cell.angle_beta   90.00
_cell.angle_gamma   90.00
#
_symmetry.space_group_name_H-M   'P 1'
#
loop_
_entity.id
_entity.type
_entity.pdbx_description
1 polymer ?
#
loop_
_entity_poly.entity_id
_entity_poly.type
_entity_poly.pdbx_seq_one_letter_code
_entity_poly.pdbx_strand_id
1 'polypeptide(L)'
;MKLLRKLLFIGVFCSYFVFLSGCGTADSSQEINAPSKNSKGSETIQLKMNGNDYQIDLERNTTADELHEILPEEFAMKDLHQNEKYFDLPQALPVQAEKVGKIEIGDVLLYGDQTLVIFYQNFVTSYSYTRIGRIRKPELLAEQLGSGDVVVERIQ
;
A
#
# COMPACT_ATOMS: atom_id res chain seq x y z
N MET A 1 11.56 -37.94 -8.60
CA MET A 1 11.67 -38.91 -9.71
C MET A 1 10.73 -38.50 -10.84
N LYS A 2 11.27 -38.35 -12.06
CA LYS A 2 10.60 -38.31 -13.38
C LYS A 2 9.70 -37.09 -13.64
N LEU A 3 10.24 -36.04 -14.27
CA LEU A 3 10.34 -35.82 -15.73
C LEU A 3 8.99 -35.68 -16.46
N LEU A 4 8.79 -34.46 -16.97
CA LEU A 4 8.65 -34.12 -18.38
C LEU A 4 7.41 -34.66 -19.13
N ARG A 5 6.56 -33.73 -19.58
CA ARG A 5 5.93 -33.82 -20.90
C ARG A 5 5.94 -32.44 -21.58
N LYS A 6 6.90 -32.26 -22.49
CA LYS A 6 6.81 -31.30 -23.60
C LYS A 6 5.84 -31.90 -24.63
N LEU A 7 4.90 -31.11 -25.13
CA LEU A 7 4.23 -31.42 -26.40
C LEU A 7 4.37 -30.22 -27.33
N LEU A 8 5.09 -30.48 -28.41
CA LEU A 8 5.38 -29.65 -29.55
C LEU A 8 4.19 -29.77 -30.53
N PHE A 9 3.59 -28.65 -30.96
CA PHE A 9 2.74 -28.62 -32.14
C PHE A 9 3.41 -27.78 -33.22
N ILE A 10 3.88 -28.47 -34.26
CA ILE A 10 4.30 -27.90 -35.55
C ILE A 10 3.09 -28.04 -36.48
N GLY A 11 2.71 -26.95 -37.14
CA GLY A 11 1.71 -26.93 -38.21
C GLY A 11 1.89 -25.70 -39.10
N VAL A 12 2.55 -25.93 -40.24
CA VAL A 12 2.87 -25.00 -41.35
C VAL A 12 1.61 -24.68 -42.18
N PHE A 13 1.56 -23.54 -42.89
CA PHE A 13 1.20 -23.36 -44.32
C PHE A 13 1.01 -21.83 -44.62
N CYS A 14 1.87 -21.21 -45.45
CA CYS A 14 1.58 -20.79 -46.85
C CYS A 14 0.26 -20.01 -47.01
N SER A 15 0.15 -18.84 -47.64
CA SER A 15 0.94 -18.21 -48.70
C SER A 15 0.36 -16.81 -48.99
N TYR A 16 1.20 -15.95 -49.55
CA TYR A 16 0.94 -14.69 -50.27
C TYR A 16 -0.51 -14.37 -50.67
N PHE A 17 -0.96 -13.17 -50.29
CA PHE A 17 -1.81 -12.32 -51.11
C PHE A 17 -1.16 -10.93 -51.21
N VAL A 18 -0.71 -10.58 -52.40
CA VAL A 18 -0.37 -9.21 -52.82
C VAL A 18 -1.46 -8.80 -53.80
N PHE A 19 -2.14 -7.68 -53.57
CA PHE A 19 -2.64 -6.83 -54.67
C PHE A 19 -2.75 -5.35 -54.27
N LEU A 20 -2.48 -4.55 -55.30
CA LEU A 20 -2.24 -3.12 -55.48
C LEU A 20 -3.14 -2.08 -54.76
N SER A 21 -2.46 -1.03 -54.31
CA SER A 21 -2.71 0.42 -54.47
C SER A 21 -4.15 0.96 -54.61
N GLY A 22 -4.59 1.67 -53.57
CA GLY A 22 -5.58 2.75 -53.65
C GLY A 22 -5.08 3.97 -52.89
N CYS A 23 -4.84 5.09 -53.60
CA CYS A 23 -4.49 6.39 -53.03
C CYS A 23 -5.77 7.15 -52.69
N GLY A 24 -5.90 7.58 -51.43
CA GLY A 24 -7.01 8.40 -50.93
C GLY A 24 -6.54 9.15 -49.69
N THR A 25 -6.89 10.42 -49.61
CA THR A 25 -6.27 11.48 -48.81
C THR A 25 -6.48 11.40 -47.30
N ALA A 26 -5.46 11.86 -46.58
CA ALA A 26 -5.36 12.31 -45.18
C ALA A 26 -6.66 12.41 -44.34
N ASP A 27 -6.67 11.70 -43.20
CA ASP A 27 -6.73 12.34 -41.88
C ASP A 27 -6.05 11.45 -40.82
N SER A 28 -5.20 12.08 -40.00
CA SER A 28 -4.67 11.52 -38.74
C SER A 28 -5.82 11.62 -37.73
N SER A 29 -6.10 10.69 -36.82
CA SER A 29 -5.24 9.81 -36.04
C SER A 29 -6.16 8.76 -35.40
N GLN A 30 -5.81 7.49 -35.53
CA GLN A 30 -6.41 6.41 -34.75
C GLN A 30 -6.07 6.57 -33.26
N GLU A 31 -7.08 6.31 -32.44
CA GLU A 31 -7.01 6.01 -31.02
C GLU A 31 -5.83 5.07 -30.72
N ILE A 32 -4.83 5.59 -30.00
CA ILE A 32 -4.02 4.72 -29.16
C ILE A 32 -4.69 4.64 -27.79
N ASN A 33 -5.57 3.65 -27.64
CA ASN A 33 -5.88 3.09 -26.34
C ASN A 33 -4.58 2.51 -25.77
N ALA A 34 -3.78 3.37 -25.13
CA ALA A 34 -2.81 2.91 -24.14
C ALA A 34 -3.59 2.07 -23.12
N PRO A 35 -3.07 0.93 -22.65
CA PRO A 35 -3.68 0.23 -21.55
C PRO A 35 -3.85 1.22 -20.41
N SER A 36 -5.10 1.58 -20.14
CA SER A 36 -5.52 2.25 -18.92
C SER A 36 -4.84 1.46 -17.81
N LYS A 37 -3.83 2.07 -17.19
CA LYS A 37 -3.21 1.54 -15.98
C LYS A 37 -4.35 1.57 -14.99
N ASN A 38 -4.99 0.41 -14.87
CA ASN A 38 -6.16 0.14 -14.07
C ASN A 38 -6.07 1.00 -12.82
N SER A 39 -7.04 1.89 -12.63
CA SER A 39 -7.15 2.69 -11.42
C SER A 39 -7.33 1.72 -10.26
N LYS A 40 -6.22 1.23 -9.70
CA LYS A 40 -6.19 0.67 -8.36
C LYS A 40 -6.81 1.76 -7.50
N GLY A 41 -8.02 1.50 -7.00
CA GLY A 41 -8.61 2.33 -5.96
C GLY A 41 -7.58 2.51 -4.85
N SER A 42 -7.64 3.64 -4.13
CA SER A 42 -6.79 3.85 -2.95
C SER A 42 -6.74 2.56 -2.14
N GLU A 43 -5.56 1.95 -2.04
CA GLU A 43 -5.43 0.72 -1.25
C GLU A 43 -5.67 1.12 0.20
N THR A 44 -6.52 0.37 0.89
CA THR A 44 -6.86 0.65 2.28
C THR A 44 -6.67 -0.59 3.12
N ILE A 45 -6.17 -0.41 4.33
CA ILE A 45 -6.10 -1.48 5.34
C ILE A 45 -7.25 -1.29 6.30
N GLN A 46 -8.02 -2.33 6.57
CA GLN A 46 -9.01 -2.34 7.63
C GLN A 46 -8.45 -3.05 8.85
N LEU A 47 -8.56 -2.39 10.01
CA LEU A 47 -8.06 -2.88 11.29
C LEU A 47 -9.15 -2.77 12.34
N LYS A 48 -9.15 -3.68 13.31
CA LYS A 48 -9.89 -3.52 14.56
C LYS A 48 -8.93 -3.24 15.70
N MET A 49 -9.19 -2.19 16.46
CA MET A 49 -8.41 -1.83 17.66
C MET A 49 -9.37 -1.52 18.80
N ASN A 50 -9.20 -2.15 19.96
CA ASN A 50 -10.13 -2.05 21.10
C ASN A 50 -11.60 -2.31 20.72
N GLY A 51 -11.86 -3.20 19.76
CA GLY A 51 -13.21 -3.51 19.28
C GLY A 51 -13.82 -2.51 18.30
N ASN A 52 -13.11 -1.42 17.96
CA ASN A 52 -13.54 -0.43 16.97
C ASN A 52 -12.87 -0.68 15.62
N ASP A 53 -13.62 -0.50 14.53
CA ASP A 53 -13.11 -0.66 13.17
C ASP A 53 -12.50 0.66 12.68
N TYR A 54 -11.32 0.54 12.06
CA TYR A 54 -10.57 1.65 11.49
C TYR A 54 -10.17 1.33 10.05
N GLN A 55 -10.10 2.37 9.24
CA GLN A 55 -9.60 2.28 7.87
C GLN A 55 -8.40 3.20 7.72
N ILE A 56 -7.29 2.64 7.24
CA ILE A 56 -6.08 3.38 6.86
C ILE A 56 -6.11 3.59 5.35
N ASP A 57 -6.08 4.83 4.92
CA ASP A 57 -5.78 5.19 3.53
C ASP A 57 -4.27 5.11 3.31
N LEU A 58 -3.84 4.21 2.43
CA LEU A 58 -2.42 4.04 2.12
C LEU A 58 -1.94 5.09 1.12
N GLU A 59 -0.72 5.55 1.34
CA GLU A 59 0.05 6.31 0.37
C GLU A 59 0.41 5.44 -0.83
N ARG A 60 0.64 6.07 -2.00
CA ARG A 60 1.07 5.35 -3.20
C ARG A 60 2.59 5.21 -3.23
N ASN A 61 3.12 4.32 -2.41
CA ASN A 61 4.55 4.02 -2.36
C ASN A 61 4.84 2.54 -2.02
N THR A 62 6.06 2.10 -2.28
CA THR A 62 6.47 0.70 -2.09
C THR A 62 6.42 0.26 -0.63
N THR A 63 6.64 1.17 0.32
CA THR A 63 6.58 0.87 1.76
C THR A 63 5.16 0.51 2.18
N ALA A 64 4.17 1.25 1.71
CA ALA A 64 2.76 0.99 1.99
C ALA A 64 2.26 -0.29 1.31
N ASP A 65 2.67 -0.52 0.06
CA ASP A 65 2.37 -1.75 -0.68
C ASP A 65 2.91 -3.00 0.04
N GLU A 66 4.19 -2.96 0.47
CA GLU A 66 4.80 -4.10 1.17
C GLU A 66 4.27 -4.29 2.60
N LEU A 67 3.91 -3.22 3.30
CA LEU A 67 3.30 -3.31 4.63
C LEU A 67 2.03 -4.17 4.60
N HIS A 68 1.18 -3.98 3.59
CA HIS A 68 -0.07 -4.74 3.44
C HIS A 68 0.16 -6.26 3.42
N GLU A 69 1.25 -6.70 2.78
CA GLU A 69 1.57 -8.12 2.62
C GLU A 69 2.12 -8.76 3.89
N ILE A 70 2.76 -7.97 4.77
CA ILE A 70 3.56 -8.51 5.88
C ILE A 70 2.90 -8.36 7.25
N LEU A 71 1.84 -7.55 7.34
CA LEU A 71 1.11 -7.34 8.58
C LEU A 71 0.54 -8.69 9.08
N PRO A 72 0.84 -9.11 10.32
CA PRO A 72 0.22 -10.29 10.92
C PRO A 72 -1.31 -10.16 10.99
N GLU A 73 -2.03 -11.29 11.07
CA GLU A 73 -3.48 -11.30 11.27
C GLU A 73 -3.88 -10.62 12.59
N GLU A 74 -3.09 -10.82 13.65
CA GLU A 74 -3.26 -10.19 14.96
C GLU A 74 -1.89 -9.82 15.53
N PHE A 75 -1.78 -8.64 16.15
CA PHE A 75 -0.56 -8.19 16.83
C PHE A 75 -0.87 -7.15 17.91
N ALA A 76 0.05 -6.98 18.86
CA ALA A 76 -0.06 -5.95 19.91
C ALA A 76 0.80 -4.73 19.56
N MET A 77 0.20 -3.55 19.59
CA MET A 77 0.94 -2.29 19.54
C MET A 77 1.12 -1.71 20.94
N LYS A 78 2.35 -1.32 21.27
CA LYS A 78 2.69 -0.75 22.56
C LYS A 78 2.45 0.75 22.59
N ASP A 79 1.98 1.25 23.72
CA ASP A 79 1.92 2.70 23.96
C ASP A 79 3.31 3.26 24.25
N LEU A 80 3.63 4.36 23.58
CA LEU A 80 4.83 5.13 23.87
C LEU A 80 4.46 6.60 24.03
N HIS A 81 4.99 7.22 25.09
CA HIS A 81 4.81 8.63 25.43
C HIS A 81 3.36 9.14 25.45
N GLN A 82 2.37 8.25 25.53
CA GLN A 82 0.96 8.59 25.47
C GLN A 82 0.55 9.37 24.20
N ASN A 83 1.32 9.34 23.12
CA ASN A 83 1.01 10.01 21.85
C ASN A 83 1.01 9.06 20.64
N GLU A 84 1.61 7.88 20.79
CA GLU A 84 1.85 6.94 19.70
C GLU A 84 1.66 5.49 20.15
N LYS A 85 1.20 4.66 19.22
CA LYS A 85 1.20 3.20 19.32
C LYS A 85 2.23 2.67 18.33
N TYR A 86 3.09 1.75 18.74
CA TYR A 86 4.09 1.18 17.85
C TYR A 86 4.13 -0.34 17.85
N PHE A 87 4.56 -0.92 16.73
CA PHE A 87 4.80 -2.35 16.56
C PHE A 87 6.03 -2.58 15.68
N ASP A 88 6.92 -3.46 16.12
CA ASP A 88 8.07 -3.88 15.33
C ASP A 88 7.65 -4.99 14.36
N LEU A 89 7.78 -4.70 13.07
CA LEU A 89 7.39 -5.57 11.97
C LEU A 89 8.29 -6.81 11.90
N PRO A 90 7.76 -7.96 11.41
CA PRO A 90 8.54 -9.20 11.30
C PRO A 90 9.67 -9.11 10.26
N GLN A 91 9.62 -8.12 9.36
CA GLN A 91 10.64 -7.85 8.37
C GLN A 91 10.81 -6.34 8.15
N ALA A 92 12.01 -5.93 7.72
CA ALA A 92 12.26 -4.56 7.30
C ALA A 92 11.55 -4.24 5.98
N LEU A 93 11.13 -3.00 5.83
CA LEU A 93 10.47 -2.45 4.64
C LEU A 93 11.41 -1.47 3.90
N PRO A 94 11.18 -1.21 2.60
CA PRO A 94 11.82 -0.12 1.89
C PRO A 94 11.55 1.21 2.60
N VAL A 95 12.56 2.09 2.62
CA VAL A 95 12.47 3.38 3.31
C VAL A 95 12.62 4.55 2.34
N GLN A 96 11.77 5.54 2.51
CA GLN A 96 11.88 6.87 1.90
C GLN A 96 11.70 7.91 3.01
N ALA A 97 12.62 7.87 3.97
CA ALA A 97 12.50 8.66 5.19
C ALA A 97 12.74 10.15 4.92
N GLU A 98 11.82 10.99 5.39
CA GLU A 98 11.90 12.43 5.31
C GLU A 98 11.51 13.10 6.64
N LYS A 99 11.99 14.32 6.87
CA LYS A 99 11.54 15.12 8.01
C LYS A 99 10.10 15.55 7.79
N VAL A 100 9.18 14.95 8.54
CA VAL A 100 7.75 15.26 8.46
C VAL A 100 7.39 16.59 9.12
N GLY A 101 8.20 17.06 10.07
CA GLY A 101 8.07 18.35 10.75
C GLY A 101 6.93 18.41 11.77
N LYS A 102 5.74 17.95 11.39
CA LYS A 102 4.57 17.86 12.25
C LYS A 102 3.93 16.49 12.09
N ILE A 103 3.60 15.88 13.22
CA ILE A 103 2.76 14.71 13.34
C ILE A 103 1.33 15.18 13.62
N GLU A 104 0.39 14.56 12.94
CA GLU A 104 -1.04 14.78 13.16
C GLU A 104 -1.76 13.51 13.62
N ILE A 105 -2.87 13.70 14.33
CA ILE A 105 -3.73 12.58 14.74
C ILE A 105 -4.16 11.80 13.50
N GLY A 106 -3.94 10.49 13.57
CA GLY A 106 -4.23 9.53 12.51
C GLY A 106 -3.06 9.25 11.58
N ASP A 107 -1.92 9.95 11.68
CA ASP A 107 -0.75 9.64 10.86
C ASP A 107 -0.26 8.21 11.14
N VAL A 108 -0.05 7.45 10.07
CA VAL A 108 0.55 6.11 10.10
C VAL A 108 1.88 6.17 9.39
N LEU A 109 2.96 5.93 10.13
CA LEU A 109 4.33 6.18 9.69
C LEU A 109 5.23 4.99 10.01
N LEU A 110 6.33 4.87 9.27
CA LEU A 110 7.42 3.93 9.57
C LEU A 110 8.59 4.70 10.17
N TYR A 111 9.00 4.32 11.37
CA TYR A 111 10.25 4.76 11.98
C TYR A 111 11.36 3.76 11.67
N GLY A 112 12.50 4.26 11.21
CA GLY A 112 13.55 3.41 10.64
C GLY A 112 12.98 2.64 9.45
N ASP A 113 13.24 1.34 9.42
CA ASP A 113 12.77 0.41 8.39
C ASP A 113 11.80 -0.65 8.92
N GLN A 114 11.51 -0.69 10.23
CA GLN A 114 10.80 -1.82 10.82
C GLN A 114 9.77 -1.46 11.91
N THR A 115 9.75 -0.22 12.41
CA THR A 115 8.80 0.15 13.47
C THR A 115 7.60 0.89 12.87
N LEU A 116 6.45 0.20 12.79
CA LEU A 116 5.17 0.78 12.41
C LEU A 116 4.64 1.63 13.57
N VAL A 117 4.20 2.85 13.29
CA VAL A 117 3.68 3.79 14.29
C VAL A 117 2.33 4.36 13.86
N ILE A 118 1.37 4.35 14.79
CA ILE A 118 0.09 5.06 14.67
C ILE A 118 0.08 6.19 15.70
N PHE A 119 -0.08 7.42 15.22
CA PHE A 119 -0.14 8.60 16.06
C PHE A 119 -1.57 8.99 16.38
N TYR A 120 -1.86 9.22 17.66
CA TYR A 120 -3.18 9.67 18.13
C TYR A 120 -3.13 11.00 18.88
N GLN A 121 -1.99 11.69 18.87
CA GLN A 121 -1.87 13.09 19.27
C GLN A 121 -1.08 13.91 18.23
N ASN A 122 -1.33 15.22 18.20
CA ASN A 122 -0.58 16.15 17.36
C ASN A 122 0.71 16.60 18.07
N PHE A 123 1.85 16.64 17.39
CA PHE A 123 3.06 17.28 17.91
C PHE A 123 4.05 17.65 16.80
N VAL A 124 5.05 18.47 17.14
CA VAL A 124 6.13 18.86 16.23
C VAL A 124 7.33 17.95 16.48
N THR A 125 7.99 17.49 15.41
CA THR A 125 9.15 16.60 15.51
C THR A 125 10.21 16.95 14.47
N SER A 126 11.47 16.71 14.83
CA SER A 126 12.61 16.79 13.90
C SER A 126 12.98 15.45 13.29
N TYR A 127 12.33 14.36 13.73
CA TYR A 127 12.60 13.01 13.25
C TYR A 127 12.16 12.81 11.82
N SER A 128 12.79 11.82 11.19
CA SER A 128 12.47 11.39 9.84
C SER A 128 11.68 10.10 9.87
N TYR A 129 10.66 10.02 9.03
CA TYR A 129 9.78 8.88 8.89
C TYR A 129 9.51 8.61 7.41
N THR A 130 9.16 7.37 7.08
CA THR A 130 8.54 7.06 5.78
C THR A 130 7.03 7.10 5.94
N ARG A 131 6.31 7.79 5.05
CA ARG A 131 4.84 7.85 5.11
C ARG A 131 4.24 6.54 4.63
N ILE A 132 3.34 5.97 5.43
CA ILE A 132 2.57 4.78 5.08
C ILE A 132 1.15 5.18 4.68
N GLY A 133 0.51 6.04 5.48
CA GLY A 133 -0.89 6.37 5.27
C GLY A 133 -1.47 7.17 6.41
N ARG A 134 -2.81 7.20 6.45
CA ARG A 134 -3.55 7.90 7.49
C ARG A 134 -4.86 7.18 7.86
N ILE A 135 -5.19 7.15 9.14
CA ILE A 135 -6.50 6.72 9.62
C ILE A 135 -7.56 7.71 9.16
N ARG A 136 -8.62 7.19 8.52
CA ARG A 136 -9.82 7.97 8.16
C ARG A 136 -10.56 8.41 9.41
N LYS A 137 -11.06 9.66 9.40
CA LYS A 137 -11.86 10.25 10.48
C LYS A 137 -11.24 10.02 11.87
N PRO A 138 -10.01 10.53 12.10
CA PRO A 138 -9.25 10.20 13.30
C PRO A 138 -9.67 11.05 14.52
N GLU A 139 -10.80 11.77 14.48
CA GLU A 139 -11.16 12.79 15.47
C GLU A 139 -11.34 12.21 16.88
N LEU A 140 -11.77 10.95 16.98
CA LEU A 140 -11.97 10.23 18.25
C LEU A 140 -10.85 9.23 18.57
N LEU A 141 -9.79 9.18 17.76
CA LEU A 141 -8.76 8.14 17.87
C LEU A 141 -8.08 8.14 19.25
N ALA A 142 -7.78 9.32 19.80
CA ALA A 142 -7.15 9.44 21.11
C ALA A 142 -8.03 8.87 22.24
N GLU A 143 -9.33 9.13 22.19
CA GLU A 143 -10.30 8.65 23.17
C GLU A 143 -10.50 7.14 23.06
N GLN A 144 -10.62 6.62 21.83
CA GLN A 144 -10.92 5.21 21.57
C GLN A 144 -9.73 4.28 21.81
N LEU A 145 -8.50 4.72 21.49
CA LEU A 145 -7.31 3.94 21.80
C LEU A 145 -6.93 4.04 23.28
N GLY A 146 -7.15 5.21 23.90
CA GLY A 146 -6.78 5.46 25.29
C GLY A 146 -5.28 5.33 25.55
N SER A 147 -4.92 5.33 26.83
CA SER A 147 -3.55 5.04 27.28
C SER A 147 -3.34 3.53 27.43
N GLY A 148 -2.17 3.06 27.02
CA GLY A 148 -1.79 1.65 27.13
C GLY A 148 -1.84 0.91 25.80
N ASP A 149 -1.36 -0.33 25.84
CA ASP A 149 -1.19 -1.17 24.66
C ASP A 149 -2.54 -1.54 24.05
N VAL A 150 -2.56 -1.76 22.73
CA VAL A 150 -3.76 -2.17 21.99
C VAL A 150 -3.48 -3.45 21.21
N VAL A 151 -4.44 -4.37 21.20
CA VAL A 151 -4.45 -5.49 20.27
C VAL A 151 -5.10 -5.02 18.98
N VAL A 152 -4.47 -5.37 17.87
CA VAL A 152 -4.87 -5.02 16.51
C VAL A 152 -5.18 -6.31 15.76
N GLU A 153 -6.36 -6.36 15.13
CA GLU A 153 -6.77 -7.46 14.25
C GLU A 153 -6.94 -6.92 12.83
N ARG A 154 -6.44 -7.64 11.81
CA ARG A 154 -6.72 -7.31 10.41
C ARG A 154 -8.12 -7.75 10.04
N ILE A 155 -8.86 -6.87 9.37
CA ILE A 155 -10.15 -7.19 8.77
C ILE A 155 -9.90 -7.43 7.27
N GLN A 156 -10.14 -8.66 6.81
CA GLN A 156 -10.01 -9.06 5.41
C GLN A 156 -11.21 -8.64 4.56
#